data_AF-A0A965TZ04-F1
#
_entry.id   AF-A0A965TZ04-F1
#
_cell.length_a   1.000
_cell.length_b   1.000
_cell.length_c   1.000
_cell.angle_alpha   90.00
_cell.angle_beta   90.00
_cell.angle_gamma   90.00
#
_symmetry.space_group_name_H-M   'P 1'
#
loop_
_entity.id
_entity.type
_entity.pdbx_description
1 polymer ?
#
loop_
_entity_poly.entity_id
_entity_poly.type
_entity_poly.pdbx_seq_one_letter_code
_entity_poly.pdbx_strand_id
1 'polypeptide(L)'
;MFHKNIYKYKKYFLTDGISSFTVGCRDEVYSIVNWQIKQTYTGSLKVNKSEKVKMLKQQAKELRKTALTMIYTAQSGHPGGSLSAADIMCVLYFNEMKIDPKNPTWKDRDRFVLSKGHVCPILYSSLILKGYMEKDEIYNLRKYKSILQGHPDMKSTPGVDISTGSLGQGLSERNAITEGKFTVKILFNTKVKKDDPKAEKDK
;
A
#
# COMPACT_ATOMS: atom_id res chain seq x y z
N MET A 1 -6.44 2.41 -24.59
CA MET A 1 -6.17 3.77 -24.05
C MET A 1 -5.65 3.79 -22.58
N PHE A 2 -5.06 2.70 -22.06
CA PHE A 2 -4.84 2.51 -20.61
C PHE A 2 -3.42 2.81 -20.05
N HIS A 3 -2.46 3.22 -20.88
CA HIS A 3 -1.05 3.24 -20.47
C HIS A 3 -0.49 4.58 -19.96
N LYS A 4 -1.20 5.71 -20.00
CA LYS A 4 -0.55 7.03 -19.82
C LYS A 4 -0.46 7.56 -18.38
N ASN A 5 -1.29 7.11 -17.43
CA ASN A 5 -1.36 7.77 -16.11
C ASN A 5 -0.40 7.23 -15.04
N ILE A 6 0.04 5.97 -15.12
CA ILE A 6 0.97 5.38 -14.13
C ILE A 6 2.39 5.92 -14.29
N TYR A 7 2.84 6.20 -15.51
CA TYR A 7 4.19 6.73 -15.76
C TYR A 7 4.40 8.17 -15.28
N LYS A 8 3.32 8.95 -15.08
CA LYS A 8 3.42 10.35 -14.67
C LYS A 8 4.12 10.51 -13.31
N TYR A 9 4.02 9.51 -12.43
CA TYR A 9 4.61 9.55 -11.10
C TYR A 9 6.00 8.91 -11.00
N LYS A 10 6.36 7.99 -11.92
CA LYS A 10 7.66 7.30 -11.91
C LYS A 10 8.86 8.25 -11.96
N LYS A 11 8.72 9.41 -12.61
CA LYS A 11 9.78 10.43 -12.74
C LYS A 11 10.10 11.16 -11.43
N TYR A 12 9.21 11.15 -10.44
CA TYR A 12 9.34 11.99 -9.22
C TYR A 12 9.86 11.26 -7.97
N PHE A 13 9.98 9.93 -8.02
CA PHE A 13 10.36 9.11 -6.86
C PHE A 13 11.79 8.54 -6.92
N LEU A 14 12.51 8.69 -8.04
CA LEU A 14 13.81 8.05 -8.28
C LEU A 14 15.04 8.96 -8.12
N THR A 15 14.84 10.23 -7.81
CA THR A 15 15.94 11.16 -7.50
C THR A 15 15.78 11.56 -6.04
N ASP A 16 16.59 10.99 -5.16
CA ASP A 16 17.37 11.73 -4.17
C ASP A 16 17.92 10.76 -3.14
N GLY A 17 19.26 10.78 -3.06
CA GLY A 17 20.11 9.87 -2.32
C GLY A 17 19.83 9.84 -0.83
N ILE A 18 20.09 8.66 -0.28
CA ILE A 18 20.15 8.36 1.14
C ILE A 18 21.22 9.25 1.77
N SER A 19 20.82 10.07 2.74
CA SER A 19 21.73 10.59 3.77
C SER A 19 21.22 10.14 5.13
N SER A 20 22.14 9.56 5.89
CA SER A 20 22.03 9.00 7.24
C SER A 20 21.55 10.00 8.27
N PHE A 21 20.77 9.56 9.27
CA PHE A 21 20.75 10.18 10.61
C PHE A 21 20.28 9.18 11.68
N THR A 22 20.91 9.24 12.85
CA THR A 22 20.72 8.33 14.00
C THR A 22 20.23 9.11 15.24
N VAL A 23 19.46 8.39 16.08
CA VAL A 23 19.10 8.58 17.52
C VAL A 23 18.12 9.70 17.92
N GLY A 24 17.17 9.35 18.81
CA GLY A 24 16.82 10.24 19.93
C GLY A 24 15.34 10.34 20.33
N CYS A 25 14.97 9.62 21.39
CA CYS A 25 14.00 9.93 22.45
C CYS A 25 12.52 10.30 22.15
N ARG A 26 11.67 9.93 23.11
CA ARG A 26 10.20 9.97 23.09
C ARG A 26 9.64 11.36 23.42
N ASP A 27 8.35 11.49 23.10
CA ASP A 27 7.36 12.42 23.69
C ASP A 27 7.35 13.87 23.20
N GLU A 28 6.81 14.11 21.98
CA GLU A 28 6.15 15.39 21.63
C GLU A 28 5.25 15.38 20.35
N VAL A 29 5.04 14.24 19.68
CA VAL A 29 4.39 14.23 18.34
C VAL A 29 2.85 14.13 18.37
N TYR A 30 2.22 14.02 19.55
CA TYR A 30 0.77 13.77 19.63
C TYR A 30 -0.15 14.99 19.45
N SER A 31 0.36 16.24 19.51
CA SER A 31 -0.49 17.45 19.42
C SER A 31 -0.51 18.09 18.03
N ILE A 32 0.53 17.92 17.20
CA ILE A 32 0.63 18.56 15.88
C ILE A 32 -0.17 17.78 14.81
N VAL A 33 -0.28 16.45 14.95
CA VAL A 33 -0.99 15.60 13.99
C VAL A 33 -2.50 15.82 14.02
N ASN A 34 -3.08 16.21 15.17
CA ASN A 34 -4.52 16.42 15.31
C ASN A 34 -5.00 17.83 14.91
N TRP A 35 -4.11 18.82 14.86
CA TRP A 35 -4.47 20.16 14.35
C TRP A 35 -4.63 20.17 12.82
N GLN A 36 -3.84 19.38 12.10
CA GLN A 36 -3.81 19.40 10.64
C GLN A 36 -4.88 18.53 9.97
N ILE A 37 -5.62 17.72 10.74
CA ILE A 37 -6.68 16.84 10.22
C ILE A 37 -8.07 17.52 10.26
N LYS A 38 -8.25 18.58 11.08
CA LYS A 38 -9.55 19.28 11.20
C LYS A 38 -9.81 20.37 10.15
N GLN A 39 -8.82 20.74 9.33
CA GLN A 39 -8.93 21.88 8.39
C GLN A 39 -9.07 21.50 6.90
N THR A 40 -9.32 20.23 6.55
CA THR A 40 -9.20 19.82 5.13
C THR A 40 -10.35 19.01 4.54
N TYR A 41 -11.53 19.03 5.15
CA TYR A 41 -12.74 18.41 4.56
C TYR A 41 -13.95 19.34 4.47
N THR A 42 -13.75 20.65 4.64
CA THR A 42 -14.73 21.68 4.28
C THR A 42 -14.01 22.82 3.57
N GLY A 43 -14.37 23.07 2.30
CA GLY A 43 -14.01 24.30 1.58
C GLY A 43 -12.57 24.42 1.05
N SER A 44 -12.41 24.20 -0.26
CA SER A 44 -11.49 24.91 -1.16
C SER A 44 -10.19 25.53 -0.59
N LEU A 45 -9.23 24.71 -0.17
CA LEU A 45 -7.82 25.09 -0.18
C LEU A 45 -7.12 24.30 -1.29
N LYS A 46 -6.73 24.98 -2.37
CA LYS A 46 -5.90 24.40 -3.43
C LYS A 46 -4.51 24.12 -2.84
N VAL A 47 -4.33 22.96 -2.23
CA VAL A 47 -3.01 22.47 -1.82
C VAL A 47 -2.10 22.53 -3.04
N ASN A 48 -1.00 23.27 -2.94
CA ASN A 48 -0.08 23.39 -4.06
C ASN A 48 0.50 22.00 -4.39
N LYS A 49 0.85 21.78 -5.67
CA LYS A 49 1.31 20.46 -6.14
C LYS A 49 2.55 19.97 -5.37
N SER A 50 3.44 20.87 -4.95
CA SER A 50 4.67 20.54 -4.21
C SER A 50 4.37 20.01 -2.81
N GLU A 51 3.50 20.70 -2.06
CA GLU A 51 3.07 20.30 -0.72
C GLU A 51 2.33 18.96 -0.75
N LYS A 52 1.47 18.75 -1.74
CA LYS A 52 0.81 17.46 -1.93
C LYS A 52 1.80 16.32 -2.14
N VAL A 53 2.84 16.54 -2.96
CA VAL A 53 3.90 15.54 -3.16
C VAL A 53 4.68 15.30 -1.87
N LYS A 54 4.98 16.34 -1.09
CA LYS A 54 5.67 16.23 0.20
C LYS A 54 4.85 15.41 1.20
N MET A 55 3.54 15.66 1.30
CA MET A 55 2.61 14.87 2.13
C MET A 55 2.58 13.41 1.71
N LEU A 56 2.49 13.12 0.41
CA LEU A 56 2.50 11.73 -0.09
C LEU A 56 3.84 11.03 0.14
N LYS A 57 4.97 11.74 0.02
CA LYS A 57 6.29 11.19 0.39
C LYS A 57 6.34 10.84 1.87
N GLN A 58 5.81 11.69 2.75
CA GLN A 58 5.76 11.39 4.18
C GLN A 58 4.84 10.19 4.47
N GLN A 59 3.66 10.15 3.85
CA GLN A 59 2.74 9.02 4.00
C GLN A 59 3.35 7.70 3.51
N ALA A 60 4.12 7.73 2.41
CA ALA A 60 4.83 6.55 1.91
C ALA A 60 5.95 6.09 2.87
N LYS A 61 6.57 7.00 3.63
CA LYS A 61 7.52 6.62 4.71
C LYS A 61 6.78 5.92 5.84
N GLU A 62 5.61 6.42 6.24
CA GLU A 62 4.80 5.77 7.28
C GLU A 62 4.34 4.38 6.85
N LEU A 63 3.89 4.20 5.59
CA LEU A 63 3.57 2.87 5.06
C LEU A 63 4.73 1.88 5.16
N ARG A 64 5.96 2.34 4.87
CA ARG A 64 7.19 1.53 4.98
C ARG A 64 7.47 1.15 6.42
N LYS A 65 7.39 2.10 7.35
CA LYS A 65 7.57 1.85 8.79
C LYS A 65 6.55 0.83 9.29
N THR A 66 5.26 1.04 9.00
CA THR A 66 4.19 0.12 9.40
C THR A 66 4.39 -1.28 8.83
N ALA A 67 4.80 -1.39 7.56
CA ALA A 67 5.08 -2.69 6.94
C ALA A 67 6.26 -3.39 7.60
N LEU A 68 7.33 -2.64 7.90
CA LEU A 68 8.51 -3.15 8.57
C LEU A 68 8.20 -3.59 10.01
N THR A 69 7.40 -2.81 10.74
CA THR A 69 6.94 -3.18 12.09
C THR A 69 6.16 -4.50 12.07
N MET A 70 5.18 -4.65 11.16
CA MET A 70 4.44 -5.90 11.00
C MET A 70 5.37 -7.09 10.73
N ILE A 71 6.29 -6.96 9.78
CA ILE A 71 7.23 -8.03 9.40
C ILE A 71 8.16 -8.37 10.57
N TYR A 72 8.68 -7.35 11.25
CA TYR A 72 9.55 -7.51 12.40
C TYR A 72 8.81 -8.21 13.55
N THR A 73 7.60 -7.78 13.91
CA THR A 73 6.83 -8.43 14.99
C THR A 73 6.46 -9.87 14.63
N ALA A 74 6.14 -10.16 13.38
CA ALA A 74 5.83 -11.51 12.93
C ALA A 74 7.09 -12.41 12.75
N GLN A 75 8.29 -11.82 12.75
CA GLN A 75 9.55 -12.49 12.38
C GLN A 75 9.47 -13.22 11.02
N SER A 76 8.61 -12.72 10.13
CA SER A 76 8.25 -13.40 8.89
C SER A 76 7.57 -12.45 7.90
N GLY A 77 7.96 -12.48 6.62
CA GLY A 77 7.35 -11.68 5.57
C GLY A 77 8.31 -11.28 4.46
N HIS A 78 7.84 -10.44 3.52
CA HIS A 78 8.60 -10.04 2.33
C HIS A 78 8.88 -8.52 2.33
N PRO A 79 9.95 -8.06 2.99
CA PRO A 79 10.22 -6.63 3.16
C PRO A 79 10.56 -5.95 1.83
N GLY A 80 11.46 -6.51 1.00
CA GLY A 80 11.91 -5.85 -0.24
C GLY A 80 10.76 -5.52 -1.21
N GLY A 81 9.86 -6.47 -1.43
CA GLY A 81 8.68 -6.26 -2.26
C GLY A 81 7.70 -5.22 -1.69
N SER A 82 7.59 -5.16 -0.35
CA SER A 82 6.68 -4.26 0.37
C SER A 82 7.18 -2.82 0.32
N LEU A 83 8.46 -2.62 0.62
CA LEU A 83 9.09 -1.31 0.66
C LEU A 83 9.18 -0.66 -0.72
N SER A 84 9.42 -1.45 -1.77
CA SER A 84 9.45 -0.98 -3.17
C SER A 84 8.07 -0.57 -3.69
N ALA A 85 6.98 -1.10 -3.11
CA ALA A 85 5.62 -0.79 -3.53
C ALA A 85 5.01 0.43 -2.82
N ALA A 86 5.64 0.93 -1.74
CA ALA A 86 5.04 1.91 -0.84
C ALA A 86 4.61 3.21 -1.52
N ASP A 87 5.37 3.74 -2.46
CA ASP A 87 5.01 5.00 -3.14
C ASP A 87 3.78 4.83 -4.04
N ILE A 88 3.69 3.71 -4.76
CA ILE A 88 2.52 3.39 -5.59
C ILE A 88 1.30 3.19 -4.68
N MET A 89 1.43 2.38 -3.63
CA MET A 89 0.34 2.12 -2.68
C MET A 89 -0.15 3.41 -2.02
N CYS A 90 0.77 4.31 -1.65
CA CYS A 90 0.46 5.63 -1.14
C CYS A 90 -0.41 6.44 -2.12
N VAL A 91 0.05 6.58 -3.36
CA VAL A 91 -0.68 7.32 -4.38
C VAL A 91 -2.05 6.70 -4.63
N LEU A 92 -2.16 5.37 -4.64
CA LEU A 92 -3.43 4.70 -4.85
C LEU A 92 -4.41 4.96 -3.69
N TYR A 93 -4.06 4.62 -2.46
CA TYR A 93 -5.00 4.66 -1.32
C TYR A 93 -5.24 6.07 -0.75
N PHE A 94 -4.28 6.98 -0.89
CA PHE A 94 -4.33 8.30 -0.26
C PHE A 94 -4.55 9.45 -1.24
N ASN A 95 -4.64 9.17 -2.54
CA ASN A 95 -4.86 10.22 -3.53
C ASN A 95 -5.79 9.83 -4.69
N GLU A 96 -5.61 8.65 -5.30
CA GLU A 96 -6.29 8.33 -6.56
C GLU A 96 -7.56 7.50 -6.40
N MET A 97 -7.61 6.57 -5.44
CA MET A 97 -8.74 5.64 -5.31
C MET A 97 -9.92 6.29 -4.59
N LYS A 98 -11.12 6.09 -5.16
CA LYS A 98 -12.40 6.44 -4.55
C LYS A 98 -12.83 5.31 -3.61
N ILE A 99 -12.48 5.43 -2.34
CA ILE A 99 -12.73 4.41 -1.31
C ILE A 99 -13.21 5.04 -0.01
N ASP A 100 -14.02 4.29 0.75
CA ASP A 100 -14.47 4.66 2.09
C ASP A 100 -14.14 3.52 3.09
N PRO A 101 -13.24 3.74 4.06
CA PRO A 101 -12.89 2.76 5.09
C PRO A 101 -14.05 2.42 6.03
N LYS A 102 -15.00 3.34 6.21
CA LYS A 102 -16.20 3.12 7.03
C LYS A 102 -17.25 2.29 6.29
N ASN A 103 -17.13 2.16 4.96
CA ASN A 103 -17.97 1.31 4.14
C ASN A 103 -17.13 0.45 3.17
N PRO A 104 -16.42 -0.57 3.67
CA PRO A 104 -15.57 -1.44 2.84
C PRO A 104 -16.34 -2.22 1.76
N THR A 105 -17.65 -2.36 1.91
CA THR A 105 -18.55 -3.06 0.98
C THR A 105 -19.22 -2.13 -0.04
N TRP A 106 -18.86 -0.83 -0.05
CA TRP A 106 -19.43 0.13 -0.99
C TRP A 106 -19.31 -0.33 -2.44
N LYS A 107 -20.45 -0.52 -3.11
CA LYS A 107 -20.52 -1.13 -4.44
C LYS A 107 -19.73 -0.39 -5.52
N ASP A 108 -19.72 0.95 -5.47
CA ASP A 108 -19.11 1.81 -6.50
C ASP A 108 -17.70 2.30 -6.12
N ARG A 109 -17.07 1.70 -5.11
CA ARG A 109 -15.69 2.04 -4.74
C ARG A 109 -14.71 1.48 -5.76
N ASP A 110 -13.56 2.14 -5.89
CA ASP A 110 -12.43 1.55 -6.60
C ASP A 110 -11.92 0.31 -5.86
N ARG A 111 -11.47 -0.66 -6.64
CA ARG A 111 -10.99 -1.95 -6.12
C ARG A 111 -9.52 -2.15 -6.43
N PHE A 112 -8.83 -2.80 -5.50
CA PHE A 112 -7.40 -3.05 -5.64
C PHE A 112 -7.10 -4.51 -5.44
N VAL A 113 -6.32 -5.08 -6.37
CA VAL A 113 -5.87 -6.47 -6.29
C VAL A 113 -4.35 -6.46 -6.14
N LEU A 114 -3.86 -7.09 -5.08
CA LEU A 114 -2.44 -7.36 -4.92
C LEU A 114 -2.12 -8.73 -5.50
N SER A 115 -1.81 -8.82 -6.79
CA SER A 115 -1.53 -10.14 -7.39
C SER A 115 -0.22 -10.75 -6.90
N LYS A 116 0.76 -9.95 -6.49
CA LYS A 116 1.94 -10.43 -5.74
C LYS A 116 1.61 -10.59 -4.25
N GLY A 117 0.70 -11.51 -3.93
CA GLY A 117 0.10 -11.63 -2.59
C GLY A 117 1.10 -11.71 -1.43
N HIS A 118 2.28 -12.30 -1.65
CA HIS A 118 3.33 -12.42 -0.63
C HIS A 118 3.83 -11.06 -0.10
N VAL A 119 3.57 -9.97 -0.83
CA VAL A 119 3.86 -8.57 -0.47
C VAL A 119 2.72 -7.95 0.36
N CYS A 120 1.83 -8.76 0.95
CA CYS A 120 0.68 -8.26 1.71
C CYS A 120 0.96 -7.25 2.83
N PRO A 121 2.15 -7.18 3.49
CA PRO A 121 2.37 -6.18 4.53
C PRO A 121 2.15 -4.74 4.04
N ILE A 122 2.51 -4.39 2.81
CA ILE A 122 2.25 -3.01 2.31
C ILE A 122 0.77 -2.74 2.06
N LEU A 123 0.00 -3.76 1.67
CA LEU A 123 -1.45 -3.66 1.51
C LEU A 123 -2.09 -3.43 2.88
N TYR A 124 -1.73 -4.22 3.88
CA TYR A 124 -2.22 -4.07 5.24
C TYR A 124 -1.84 -2.72 5.84
N SER A 125 -0.60 -2.26 5.63
CA SER A 125 -0.20 -0.90 6.05
C SER A 125 -1.10 0.17 5.45
N SER A 126 -1.47 0.00 4.17
CA SER A 126 -2.33 0.96 3.47
C SER A 126 -3.74 0.95 4.05
N LEU A 127 -4.29 -0.23 4.33
CA LEU A 127 -5.62 -0.39 4.91
C LEU A 127 -5.69 0.16 6.34
N ILE A 128 -4.70 -0.18 7.19
CA ILE A 128 -4.60 0.29 8.58
C ILE A 128 -4.48 1.81 8.61
N LEU A 129 -3.51 2.40 7.90
CA LEU A 129 -3.32 3.85 7.90
C LEU A 129 -4.46 4.62 7.22
N LYS A 130 -5.26 3.95 6.38
CA LYS A 130 -6.47 4.53 5.80
C LYS A 130 -7.66 4.46 6.78
N GLY A 131 -7.61 3.61 7.80
CA GLY A 131 -8.63 3.48 8.84
C GLY A 131 -9.64 2.35 8.61
N TYR A 132 -9.26 1.29 7.89
CA TYR A 132 -10.10 0.08 7.74
C TYR A 132 -10.14 -0.77 9.02
N MET A 133 -9.21 -0.55 9.92
CA MET A 133 -9.02 -1.32 11.15
C MET A 133 -8.13 -0.55 12.12
N GLU A 134 -8.10 -1.01 13.36
CA GLU A 134 -7.32 -0.41 14.43
C GLU A 134 -5.81 -0.47 14.14
N LYS A 135 -5.10 0.56 14.62
CA LYS A 135 -3.66 0.68 14.40
C LYS A 135 -2.87 -0.47 15.05
N ASP A 136 -3.37 -1.03 16.14
CA ASP A 136 -2.70 -2.10 16.88
C ASP A 136 -2.71 -3.44 16.14
N GLU A 137 -3.51 -3.59 15.07
CA GLU A 137 -3.48 -4.78 14.21
C GLU A 137 -2.11 -4.99 13.56
N ILE A 138 -1.27 -3.97 13.48
CA ILE A 138 0.11 -4.08 12.99
C ILE A 138 0.94 -5.12 13.75
N TYR A 139 0.56 -5.48 14.97
CA TYR A 139 1.29 -6.47 15.77
C TYR A 139 0.79 -7.89 15.56
N ASN A 140 -0.25 -8.10 14.75
CA ASN A 140 -0.94 -9.37 14.60
C ASN A 140 -0.71 -10.06 13.24
N LEU A 141 0.19 -9.55 12.40
CA LEU A 141 0.54 -10.21 11.15
C LEU A 141 0.93 -11.69 11.38
N ARG A 142 0.32 -12.60 10.61
CA ARG A 142 0.58 -14.06 10.62
C ARG A 142 0.27 -14.78 11.95
N LYS A 143 -0.32 -14.10 12.94
CA LYS A 143 -0.76 -14.78 14.17
C LYS A 143 -1.99 -15.63 13.90
N TYR A 144 -2.12 -16.70 14.68
CA TYR A 144 -3.32 -17.55 14.67
C TYR A 144 -4.57 -16.70 14.96
N LYS A 145 -5.65 -16.91 14.18
CA LYS A 145 -6.92 -16.16 14.23
C LYS A 145 -6.83 -14.64 13.95
N SER A 146 -5.67 -14.14 13.54
CA SER A 146 -5.54 -12.76 13.09
C SER A 146 -6.34 -12.52 11.81
N ILE A 147 -6.80 -11.29 11.60
CA ILE A 147 -7.31 -10.89 10.30
C ILE A 147 -6.18 -10.73 9.28
N LEU A 148 -4.96 -10.40 9.72
CA LEU A 148 -3.79 -10.15 8.87
C LEU A 148 -3.01 -11.44 8.57
N GLN A 149 -3.45 -12.16 7.54
CA GLN A 149 -2.86 -13.44 7.12
C GLN A 149 -1.56 -13.28 6.31
N GLY A 150 -0.79 -14.37 6.19
CA GLY A 150 0.50 -14.40 5.47
C GLY A 150 0.42 -14.08 3.97
N HIS A 151 -0.80 -14.13 3.42
CA HIS A 151 -1.23 -13.61 2.12
C HIS A 151 -2.61 -12.94 2.30
N PRO A 152 -3.07 -12.05 1.39
CA PRO A 152 -4.36 -11.38 1.52
C PRO A 152 -5.50 -12.38 1.55
N ASP A 153 -6.44 -12.18 2.47
CA ASP A 153 -7.70 -12.95 2.55
C ASP A 153 -8.88 -11.99 2.59
N MET A 154 -9.74 -12.06 1.56
CA MET A 154 -10.92 -11.21 1.41
C MET A 154 -12.01 -11.49 2.44
N LYS A 155 -12.02 -12.68 3.05
CA LYS A 155 -13.04 -13.06 4.04
C LYS A 155 -12.70 -12.53 5.43
N SER A 156 -11.41 -12.47 5.77
CA SER A 156 -10.95 -12.04 7.08
C SER A 156 -10.61 -10.55 7.15
N THR A 157 -10.09 -9.96 6.07
CA THR A 157 -9.46 -8.64 6.11
C THR A 157 -10.34 -7.57 5.44
N PRO A 158 -10.90 -6.60 6.20
CA PRO A 158 -11.65 -5.50 5.63
C PRO A 158 -10.86 -4.71 4.57
N GLY A 159 -11.46 -4.50 3.40
CA GLY A 159 -10.85 -3.75 2.29
C GLY A 159 -9.97 -4.60 1.36
N VAL A 160 -9.76 -5.89 1.64
CA VAL A 160 -9.18 -6.82 0.68
C VAL A 160 -10.28 -7.32 -0.27
N ASP A 161 -10.10 -7.04 -1.57
CA ASP A 161 -11.09 -7.41 -2.59
C ASP A 161 -11.02 -8.88 -3.03
N ILE A 162 -9.83 -9.46 -3.03
CA ILE A 162 -9.54 -10.81 -3.52
C ILE A 162 -8.50 -11.47 -2.62
N SER A 163 -8.73 -12.74 -2.28
CA SER A 163 -7.69 -13.57 -1.67
C SER A 163 -6.63 -13.92 -2.72
N THR A 164 -5.38 -13.51 -2.50
CA THR A 164 -4.28 -13.82 -3.42
C THR A 164 -3.19 -14.58 -2.71
N GLY A 165 -2.23 -15.17 -3.44
CA GLY A 165 -1.10 -15.88 -2.83
C GLY A 165 -0.39 -16.79 -3.82
N SER A 166 -1.17 -17.49 -4.66
CA SER A 166 -0.64 -18.09 -5.87
C SER A 166 -0.40 -17.02 -6.93
N LEU A 167 0.81 -16.98 -7.48
CA LEU A 167 1.19 -16.01 -8.49
C LEU A 167 0.33 -16.20 -9.75
N GLY A 168 -0.29 -15.13 -10.24
CA GLY A 168 -1.11 -15.12 -11.46
C GLY A 168 -2.62 -15.14 -11.22
N GLN A 169 -3.11 -15.69 -10.09
CA GLN A 169 -4.55 -15.75 -9.78
C GLN A 169 -5.22 -14.37 -9.74
N GLY A 170 -4.55 -13.38 -9.13
CA GLY A 170 -5.08 -12.02 -9.04
C GLY A 170 -5.29 -11.33 -10.41
N LEU A 171 -4.62 -11.77 -11.49
CA LEU A 171 -4.90 -11.26 -12.83
C LEU A 171 -6.18 -11.86 -13.41
N SER A 172 -6.34 -13.17 -13.25
CA SER A 172 -7.48 -13.92 -13.77
C SER A 172 -8.78 -13.52 -13.07
N GLU A 173 -8.73 -13.42 -11.73
CA GLU A 173 -9.90 -13.12 -10.90
C GLU A 173 -10.35 -11.66 -10.98
N ARG A 174 -9.50 -10.76 -11.51
CA ARG A 174 -9.89 -9.36 -11.79
C ARG A 174 -11.20 -9.28 -12.56
N ASN A 175 -11.33 -10.11 -13.60
CA ASN A 175 -12.46 -10.02 -14.52
C ASN A 175 -13.80 -10.34 -13.83
N ALA A 176 -13.79 -11.22 -12.81
CA ALA A 176 -14.95 -11.52 -11.99
C ALA A 176 -15.39 -10.33 -11.12
N ILE A 177 -14.46 -9.43 -10.81
CA ILE A 177 -14.75 -8.24 -10.02
C ILE A 177 -15.14 -7.05 -10.92
N THR A 178 -14.83 -7.03 -12.21
CA THR A 178 -15.07 -5.86 -13.08
C THR A 178 -16.52 -5.64 -13.56
N GLU A 179 -17.53 -6.33 -13.01
CA GLU A 179 -18.93 -6.17 -13.43
C GLU A 179 -19.55 -4.78 -13.09
N GLY A 180 -18.79 -3.83 -12.54
CA GLY A 180 -19.24 -2.47 -12.22
C GLY A 180 -18.39 -1.34 -12.81
N LYS A 181 -18.91 -0.10 -12.72
CA LYS A 181 -18.29 1.15 -13.22
C LYS A 181 -17.09 1.62 -12.37
N PHE A 182 -16.17 0.73 -12.00
CA PHE A 182 -15.05 1.07 -11.12
C PHE A 182 -13.70 0.59 -11.68
N THR A 183 -12.61 1.21 -11.21
CA THR A 183 -11.27 0.88 -11.71
C THR A 183 -10.66 -0.21 -10.83
N VAL A 184 -10.31 -1.34 -11.44
CA VAL A 184 -9.46 -2.33 -10.76
C VAL A 184 -7.99 -2.01 -11.01
N LYS A 185 -7.29 -1.65 -9.93
CA LYS A 185 -5.84 -1.39 -9.97
C LYS A 185 -5.10 -2.63 -9.51
N ILE A 186 -4.11 -3.08 -10.27
CA ILE A 186 -3.36 -4.28 -9.93
C ILE A 186 -1.88 -3.98 -9.82
N LEU A 187 -1.28 -4.49 -8.74
CA LEU A 187 0.16 -4.51 -8.57
C LEU A 187 0.69 -5.92 -8.88
N PHE A 188 1.41 -6.03 -10.00
CA PHE A 188 2.13 -7.22 -10.42
C PHE A 188 3.64 -7.06 -10.22
N ASN A 189 4.35 -8.18 -10.20
CA ASN A 189 5.79 -8.16 -10.31
C ASN A 189 6.16 -7.81 -11.77
N THR A 190 6.75 -6.63 -12.00
CA THR A 190 7.51 -6.44 -13.24
C THR A 190 8.83 -7.18 -13.02
N LYS A 191 8.97 -8.40 -13.56
CA LYS A 191 10.33 -8.93 -13.71
C LYS A 191 11.12 -7.90 -14.54
N VAL A 192 12.27 -7.54 -13.97
CA VAL A 192 13.42 -6.92 -14.62
C VAL A 192 13.68 -7.67 -15.94
N LYS A 193 14.16 -6.94 -16.96
CA LYS A 193 14.55 -7.45 -18.27
C LYS A 193 15.12 -8.87 -18.21
N LYS A 194 14.62 -9.73 -19.08
CA LYS A 194 15.04 -11.12 -19.26
C LYS A 194 16.36 -11.19 -20.05
N ASP A 195 17.35 -10.38 -19.68
CA ASP A 195 18.62 -10.26 -20.41
C ASP A 195 19.86 -10.42 -19.50
N ASP A 196 19.79 -11.23 -18.43
CA ASP A 196 20.99 -11.67 -17.71
C ASP A 196 21.23 -13.18 -17.92
N PRO A 197 22.10 -13.58 -18.86
CA PRO A 197 22.35 -14.97 -19.23
C PRO A 197 23.15 -15.79 -18.19
N LYS A 198 23.44 -15.25 -16.99
CA LYS A 198 24.24 -15.97 -15.97
C LYS A 198 23.44 -16.76 -14.93
N ALA A 199 22.11 -16.69 -14.91
CA ALA A 199 21.31 -17.31 -13.84
C ALA A 199 20.92 -18.79 -14.08
N GLU A 200 21.44 -19.46 -15.12
CA GLU A 200 21.02 -20.82 -15.53
C GLU A 200 22.09 -21.90 -15.33
N LYS A 201 23.10 -21.69 -14.46
CA LYS A 201 24.21 -22.66 -14.32
C LYS A 201 24.43 -23.32 -12.96
N ASP A 202 23.56 -23.12 -11.98
CA ASP A 202 23.66 -23.85 -10.70
C ASP A 202 22.35 -24.57 -10.36
N LYS A 203 22.09 -25.67 -11.06
CA LYS A 203 21.18 -26.75 -10.65
C LYS A 203 21.84 -28.09 -10.89
#